data_AF-A0A4R6YQB0-F1
#
_entry.id   AF-A0A4R6YQB0-F1
#
_cell.length_a   1.000
_cell.length_b   1.000
_cell.length_c   1.000
_cell.angle_alpha   90.00
_cell.angle_beta   90.00
_cell.angle_gamma   90.00
#
_symmetry.space_group_name_H-M   'P 1'
#
loop_
_entity.id
_entity.type
_entity.pdbx_description
1 polymer ?
#
loop_
_entity_poly.entity_id
_entity_poly.type
_entity_poly.pdbx_seq_one_letter_code
_entity_poly.pdbx_strand_id
1 'polypeptide(L)'
;MNVDGVTPNNTPLQNSDGVQNFPLVGSASGSFNSGVASGAINAPPNRDYLVQICASEACDRSGHGEGRFWIGAASVTTAPPFVAGFYSSANLSIPVSLAGGLAGRVVSAIAIDTDGNTSEFSPCMAYDFNDLTFADGFD
;
A
#
# COMPACT_ATOMS: atom_id res chain seq x y z
N MET A 1 0.12 -19.71 -10.71
CA MET A 1 0.93 -18.49 -10.86
C MET A 1 0.36 -17.69 -12.00
N ASN A 2 -0.18 -16.51 -11.70
CA ASN A 2 -0.63 -15.50 -12.65
C ASN A 2 0.57 -14.88 -13.37
N VAL A 3 0.29 -14.21 -14.49
CA VAL A 3 1.27 -13.73 -15.47
C VAL A 3 2.21 -12.65 -14.94
N ASP A 4 1.92 -12.13 -13.75
CA ASP A 4 2.62 -11.09 -12.98
C ASP A 4 3.51 -11.67 -11.85
N GLY A 5 3.41 -12.97 -11.54
CA GLY A 5 4.21 -13.61 -10.50
C GLY A 5 3.80 -13.31 -9.05
N VAL A 6 2.63 -12.69 -8.82
CA VAL A 6 2.15 -12.33 -7.47
C VAL A 6 0.89 -13.11 -7.11
N THR A 7 0.81 -13.72 -5.94
CA THR A 7 -0.40 -14.43 -5.49
C THR A 7 -1.54 -13.43 -5.23
N PRO A 8 -2.68 -13.51 -5.93
CA PRO A 8 -3.78 -12.58 -5.71
C PRO A 8 -4.30 -12.67 -4.27
N ASN A 9 -4.64 -11.51 -3.69
CA ASN A 9 -5.30 -11.46 -2.39
C ASN A 9 -6.50 -12.40 -2.33
N ASN A 10 -6.63 -13.15 -1.24
CA ASN A 10 -7.80 -13.97 -0.99
C ASN A 10 -9.05 -13.07 -0.91
N THR A 11 -10.17 -13.55 -1.48
CA THR A 11 -11.47 -12.89 -1.30
C THR A 11 -11.95 -13.02 0.14
N PRO A 12 -12.89 -12.16 0.60
CA PRO A 12 -13.41 -12.23 1.97
C PRO A 12 -14.06 -13.57 2.35
N LEU A 13 -14.44 -14.38 1.35
CA LEU A 13 -15.10 -15.68 1.48
C LEU A 13 -14.13 -16.87 1.43
N GLN A 14 -12.87 -16.65 1.05
CA GLN A 14 -11.90 -17.73 0.86
C GLN A 14 -11.21 -18.10 2.17
N ASN A 15 -10.97 -19.40 2.31
CA ASN A 15 -9.98 -19.92 3.25
C ASN A 15 -8.59 -19.44 2.81
N SER A 16 -7.77 -19.01 3.77
CA SER A 16 -6.39 -18.62 3.51
C SER A 16 -5.67 -19.71 2.71
N ASP A 17 -5.01 -19.31 1.63
CA ASP A 17 -4.08 -20.16 0.87
C ASP A 17 -2.69 -20.25 1.54
N GLY A 18 -2.57 -19.73 2.77
CA GLY A 18 -1.33 -19.66 3.52
C GLY A 18 -0.44 -18.48 3.14
N VAL A 19 -0.88 -17.61 2.23
CA VAL A 19 -0.17 -16.39 1.84
C VAL A 19 -0.86 -15.19 2.48
N GLN A 20 -0.06 -14.24 2.97
CA GLN A 20 -0.59 -13.02 3.55
C GLN A 20 -1.02 -12.05 2.45
N ASN A 21 -2.27 -11.59 2.53
CA ASN A 21 -2.78 -10.54 1.66
C ASN A 21 -1.94 -9.26 1.78
N PHE A 22 -1.62 -8.65 0.63
CA PHE A 22 -0.95 -7.36 0.58
C PHE A 22 -1.96 -6.20 0.71
N PRO A 23 -1.52 -5.04 1.24
CA PRO A 23 -2.35 -3.84 1.27
C PRO A 23 -2.57 -3.31 -0.16
N LEU A 24 -3.73 -2.73 -0.43
CA LEU A 24 -3.98 -1.99 -1.67
C LEU A 24 -3.86 -0.49 -1.40
N VAL A 25 -2.96 0.18 -2.13
CA VAL A 25 -2.87 1.63 -2.15
C VAL A 25 -3.89 2.17 -3.15
N GLY A 26 -4.89 2.90 -2.67
CA GLY A 26 -5.94 3.50 -3.50
C GLY A 26 -5.59 4.90 -3.99
N SER A 27 -4.77 5.63 -3.25
CA SER A 27 -4.22 6.92 -3.66
C SER A 27 -2.91 7.22 -2.93
N ALA A 28 -2.05 8.01 -3.56
CA ALA A 28 -0.89 8.60 -2.91
C ALA A 28 -0.66 9.99 -3.50
N SER A 29 -0.70 11.03 -2.67
CA SER A 29 -0.59 12.40 -3.16
C SER A 29 0.01 13.35 -2.13
N GLY A 30 0.53 14.47 -2.62
CA GLY A 30 1.08 15.52 -1.76
C GLY A 30 2.11 16.42 -2.46
N SER A 31 3.00 16.97 -1.66
CA SER A 31 4.07 17.87 -2.09
C SER A 31 5.28 17.10 -2.61
N PHE A 32 6.28 17.83 -3.12
CA PHE A 32 7.49 17.22 -3.69
C PHE A 32 8.16 16.20 -2.77
N ASN A 33 8.32 16.47 -1.47
CA ASN A 33 9.02 15.58 -0.53
C ASN A 33 8.13 14.80 0.43
N SER A 34 6.83 15.06 0.46
CA SER A 34 5.94 14.51 1.50
C SER A 34 4.49 14.48 1.07
N GLY A 35 3.76 13.45 1.50
CA GLY A 35 2.32 13.36 1.29
C GLY A 35 1.68 12.29 2.14
N VAL A 36 0.56 11.76 1.66
CA VAL A 36 -0.18 10.68 2.31
C VAL A 36 -0.50 9.59 1.30
N ALA A 37 -0.27 8.34 1.69
CA ALA A 37 -0.75 7.17 0.98
C ALA A 37 -1.99 6.63 1.71
N SER A 38 -3.10 6.48 0.97
CA SER A 38 -4.37 5.98 1.48
C SER A 38 -4.77 4.69 0.77
N GLY A 39 -5.48 3.83 1.48
CA GLY A 39 -5.81 2.50 0.97
C GLY A 39 -6.48 1.62 2.02
N ALA A 40 -6.40 0.31 1.81
CA ALA A 40 -6.91 -0.67 2.77
C ALA A 40 -6.12 -1.98 2.69
N ILE A 41 -6.12 -2.72 3.79
CA ILE A 41 -5.76 -4.14 3.81
C ILE A 41 -7.01 -4.95 4.14
N ASN A 42 -7.20 -6.08 3.44
CA ASN A 42 -8.19 -7.09 3.79
C ASN A 42 -7.45 -8.36 4.23
N ALA A 43 -7.64 -8.77 5.47
CA ALA A 43 -6.88 -9.87 6.08
C ALA A 43 -7.69 -10.52 7.22
N PRO A 44 -7.21 -11.62 7.84
CA PRO A 44 -7.87 -12.20 9.01
C PRO A 44 -8.16 -11.14 10.08
N PRO A 45 -9.38 -11.12 10.65
CA PRO A 45 -9.85 -10.07 11.53
C PRO A 45 -9.18 -10.10 12.90
N ASN A 46 -9.22 -8.97 13.63
CA ASN A 46 -8.63 -8.81 14.96
C ASN A 46 -7.13 -9.15 14.99
N ARG A 47 -6.43 -8.77 13.92
CA ARG A 47 -4.98 -8.93 13.76
C ARG A 47 -4.34 -7.59 13.48
N ASP A 48 -3.16 -7.42 14.05
CA ASP A 48 -2.29 -6.28 13.82
C ASP A 48 -1.34 -6.54 12.66
N TYR A 49 -1.12 -5.52 11.85
CA TYR A 49 -0.19 -5.54 10.73
C TYR A 49 0.63 -4.27 10.73
N LEU A 50 1.94 -4.38 10.55
CA LEU A 50 2.78 -3.25 10.16
C LEU A 50 2.68 -3.11 8.65
N VAL A 51 2.08 -2.02 8.17
CA VAL A 51 2.04 -1.69 6.75
C VAL A 51 3.18 -0.75 6.44
N GLN A 52 4.01 -1.12 5.47
CA GLN A 52 5.12 -0.31 4.98
C GLN A 52 4.81 0.17 3.56
N ILE A 53 5.02 1.45 3.31
CA ILE A 53 4.91 2.07 1.98
C ILE A 53 6.31 2.24 1.41
N CYS A 54 6.50 1.76 0.19
CA CYS A 54 7.75 1.85 -0.55
C CYS A 54 7.57 2.69 -1.82
N ALA A 55 8.61 3.44 -2.20
CA ALA A 55 8.67 4.17 -3.46
C ALA A 55 9.64 3.53 -4.45
N SER A 56 9.30 3.60 -5.75
CA SER A 56 10.14 3.17 -6.87
C SER A 56 10.05 4.18 -8.01
N GLU A 57 11.03 4.15 -8.92
CA GLU A 57 11.04 5.05 -10.10
C GLU A 57 9.96 4.68 -11.12
N ALA A 58 9.66 3.40 -11.24
CA ALA A 58 8.62 2.87 -12.11
C ALA A 58 8.10 1.55 -11.53
N CYS A 59 6.97 1.09 -12.04
CA CYS A 59 6.49 -0.27 -11.80
C CYS A 59 7.39 -1.27 -12.53
N ASP A 60 7.53 -2.47 -11.99
CA ASP A 60 8.06 -3.61 -12.74
C ASP A 60 7.08 -4.04 -13.86
N ARG A 61 7.56 -4.88 -14.80
CA ARG A 61 6.75 -5.47 -15.88
C ARG A 61 5.51 -6.21 -15.38
N SER A 62 5.52 -6.70 -14.16
CA SER A 62 4.38 -7.31 -13.47
C SER A 62 3.29 -6.30 -13.08
N GLY A 63 3.57 -4.99 -13.05
CA GLY A 63 2.67 -3.96 -12.54
C GLY A 63 2.79 -3.73 -11.02
N HIS A 64 3.77 -4.36 -10.37
CA HIS A 64 4.07 -4.19 -8.95
C HIS A 64 5.36 -3.38 -8.77
N GLY A 65 5.51 -2.68 -7.65
CA GLY A 65 6.75 -1.95 -7.34
C GLY A 65 7.62 -2.75 -6.38
N GLU A 66 8.87 -3.07 -6.75
CA GLU A 66 9.82 -3.83 -5.90
C GLU A 66 10.29 -3.06 -4.64
N GLY A 67 9.87 -1.79 -4.49
CA GLY A 67 10.08 -0.99 -3.29
C GLY A 67 11.55 -0.62 -3.03
N ARG A 68 12.10 0.30 -3.82
CA ARG A 68 13.51 0.75 -3.65
C ARG A 68 13.75 1.56 -2.37
N PHE A 69 12.76 2.32 -1.91
CA PHE A 69 12.88 3.19 -0.73
C PHE A 69 11.69 2.99 0.20
N TRP A 70 11.95 2.74 1.49
CA TRP A 70 10.90 2.82 2.52
C TRP A 70 10.62 4.30 2.83
N ILE A 71 9.37 4.73 2.63
CA ILE A 71 8.97 6.15 2.71
C ILE A 71 7.93 6.43 3.80
N GLY A 72 7.30 5.41 4.38
CA GLY A 72 6.33 5.56 5.47
C GLY A 72 5.86 4.21 6.00
N ALA A 73 5.34 4.17 7.23
CA ALA A 73 4.72 2.97 7.78
C ALA A 73 3.68 3.31 8.85
N ALA A 74 2.73 2.40 9.06
CA ALA A 74 1.78 2.48 10.16
C ALA A 74 1.36 1.08 10.60
N SER A 75 1.11 0.92 11.91
CA SER A 75 0.42 -0.26 12.43
C SER A 75 -1.08 -0.09 12.24
N VAL A 76 -1.74 -1.11 11.71
CA VAL A 76 -3.19 -1.16 11.55
C VAL A 76 -3.76 -2.45 12.10
N THR A 77 -4.94 -2.36 12.70
CA THR A 77 -5.67 -3.51 13.22
C THR A 77 -6.89 -3.74 12.35
N THR A 78 -7.03 -4.95 11.82
CA THR A 78 -8.26 -5.36 11.10
C THR A 78 -9.43 -5.42 12.06
N ALA A 79 -10.56 -4.84 11.65
CA ALA A 79 -11.77 -4.81 12.46
C ALA A 79 -12.33 -6.24 12.72
N PRO A 80 -13.19 -6.41 13.74
CA PRO A 80 -13.97 -7.63 13.89
C PRO A 80 -14.75 -7.95 12.60
N PRO A 81 -14.97 -9.22 12.25
CA PRO A 81 -15.66 -9.55 11.02
C PRO A 81 -17.17 -9.39 11.19
N PHE A 82 -17.88 -9.04 10.11
CA PHE A 82 -19.35 -9.01 10.12
C PHE A 82 -19.95 -10.43 10.16
N VAL A 83 -19.26 -11.40 9.55
CA VAL A 83 -19.63 -12.83 9.55
C VAL A 83 -18.46 -13.63 10.11
N ALA A 84 -18.72 -14.52 11.05
CA ALA A 84 -17.69 -15.36 11.66
C ALA A 84 -16.94 -16.17 10.58
N GLY A 85 -15.60 -16.16 10.66
CA GLY A 85 -14.73 -16.85 9.71
C GLY A 85 -14.36 -16.06 8.45
N PHE A 86 -14.89 -14.85 8.26
CA PHE A 86 -14.58 -14.02 7.10
C PHE A 86 -13.42 -13.07 7.40
N TYR A 87 -12.68 -12.71 6.35
CA TYR A 87 -11.68 -11.63 6.46
C TYR A 87 -12.37 -10.29 6.71
N SER A 88 -11.63 -9.36 7.28
CA SER A 88 -12.08 -7.99 7.55
C SER A 88 -11.04 -6.98 7.05
N SER A 89 -11.42 -5.71 7.04
CA SER A 89 -10.60 -4.64 6.50
C SER A 89 -10.08 -3.68 7.57
N ALA A 90 -8.92 -3.09 7.30
CA ALA A 90 -8.45 -1.87 7.97
C ALA A 90 -8.12 -0.82 6.91
N ASN A 91 -8.51 0.43 7.18
CA ASN A 91 -8.17 1.56 6.31
C ASN A 91 -6.76 2.05 6.61
N LEU A 92 -6.08 2.55 5.59
CA LEU A 92 -4.74 3.09 5.64
C LEU A 92 -4.80 4.60 5.38
N SER A 93 -4.07 5.36 6.19
CA SER A 93 -3.75 6.76 5.94
C SER A 93 -2.36 6.99 6.51
N ILE A 94 -1.35 6.83 5.66
CA ILE A 94 0.05 6.71 6.07
C ILE A 94 0.81 7.93 5.54
N PRO A 95 1.37 8.77 6.41
CA PRO A 95 2.29 9.82 6.00
C PRO A 95 3.50 9.21 5.30
N VAL A 96 3.88 9.79 4.16
CA VAL A 96 5.05 9.38 3.39
C VAL A 96 6.00 10.54 3.18
N SER A 97 7.31 10.28 3.16
CA SER A 97 8.31 11.28 2.83
C SER A 97 9.55 10.68 2.18
N LEU A 98 10.17 11.43 1.26
CA LEU A 98 11.42 11.06 0.61
C LEU A 98 12.22 12.32 0.28
N ALA A 99 13.43 12.43 0.81
CA ALA A 99 14.27 13.61 0.63
C ALA A 99 14.63 13.91 -0.84
N GLY A 100 14.70 12.87 -1.68
CA GLY A 100 14.94 12.97 -3.12
C GLY A 100 13.68 13.20 -3.97
N GLY A 101 12.57 13.57 -3.34
CA GLY A 101 11.29 13.84 -3.99
C GLY A 101 10.47 12.58 -4.32
N LEU A 102 9.15 12.72 -4.33
CA LEU A 102 8.14 11.73 -4.69
C LEU A 102 7.52 12.00 -6.06
N ALA A 103 7.74 13.19 -6.63
CA ALA A 103 7.22 13.55 -7.95
C ALA A 103 7.73 12.57 -9.03
N GLY A 104 6.80 12.06 -9.84
CA GLY A 104 7.09 11.08 -10.91
C GLY A 104 7.41 9.66 -10.41
N ARG A 105 7.30 9.39 -9.10
CA ARG A 105 7.49 8.05 -8.54
C ARG A 105 6.19 7.27 -8.49
N VAL A 106 6.33 5.97 -8.30
CA VAL A 106 5.23 5.08 -7.93
C VAL A 106 5.43 4.57 -6.51
N VAL A 107 4.34 4.25 -5.84
CA VAL A 107 4.34 3.66 -4.51
C VAL A 107 3.72 2.28 -4.52
N SER A 108 4.22 1.39 -3.67
CA SER A 108 3.64 0.08 -3.37
C SER A 108 3.61 -0.12 -1.86
N ALA A 109 2.92 -1.15 -1.40
CA ALA A 109 2.83 -1.49 0.02
C ALA A 109 3.09 -2.98 0.26
N ILE A 110 3.64 -3.27 1.44
CA ILE A 110 3.67 -4.63 2.02
C ILE A 110 3.04 -4.61 3.40
N ALA A 111 2.50 -5.76 3.81
CA ALA A 111 2.03 -6.00 5.17
C ALA A 111 2.99 -6.97 5.87
N ILE A 112 3.26 -6.72 7.14
CA ILE A 112 4.02 -7.59 8.01
C ILE A 112 3.13 -7.98 9.18
N ASP A 113 2.84 -9.26 9.37
CA ASP A 113 2.06 -9.73 10.52
C ASP A 113 2.87 -9.74 11.83
N THR A 114 2.22 -10.09 12.94
CA THR A 114 2.84 -10.17 14.27
C THR A 114 3.90 -11.26 14.40
N ASP A 115 3.87 -12.26 13.53
CA ASP A 115 4.83 -13.37 13.48
C ASP A 115 6.03 -13.02 12.58
N GLY A 116 5.98 -11.87 11.90
CA GLY A 116 7.03 -11.36 11.02
C GLY A 116 6.91 -11.83 9.57
N ASN A 117 5.81 -12.50 9.20
CA ASN A 117 5.58 -12.88 7.81
C ASN A 117 5.26 -11.65 6.97
N THR A 118 5.79 -11.60 5.75
CA THR A 118 5.57 -10.49 4.82
C THR A 118 4.64 -10.90 3.71
N SER A 119 3.71 -10.04 3.34
CA SER A 119 3.01 -10.15 2.05
C SER A 119 3.96 -9.92 0.88
N GLU A 120 3.50 -10.26 -0.33
CA GLU A 120 4.08 -9.73 -1.57
C GLU A 120 3.83 -8.21 -1.70
N PHE A 121 4.42 -7.57 -2.70
CA PHE A 121 4.19 -6.15 -2.97
C PHE A 121 2.81 -5.92 -3.61
N SER A 122 2.14 -4.85 -3.20
CA SER A 122 0.93 -4.38 -3.88
C SER A 122 1.20 -3.96 -5.33
N PRO A 123 0.15 -3.90 -6.18
CA PRO A 123 0.21 -3.14 -7.41
C PRO A 123 0.72 -1.72 -7.14
N CYS A 124 1.48 -1.19 -8.08
CA CYS A 124 2.01 0.16 -7.97
C CYS A 124 0.90 1.21 -8.16
N MET A 125 1.01 2.32 -7.43
CA MET A 125 0.16 3.50 -7.56
C MET A 125 1.03 4.70 -7.90
N ALA A 126 0.66 5.50 -8.89
CA ALA A 126 1.37 6.74 -9.20
C ALA A 126 1.25 7.73 -8.02
N TYR A 127 2.35 8.39 -7.67
CA TYR A 127 2.30 9.48 -6.71
C TYR A 127 1.84 10.76 -7.41
N ASP A 128 0.68 11.26 -6.99
CA ASP A 128 0.09 12.50 -7.49
C ASP A 128 0.71 13.71 -6.79
N PHE A 129 1.68 14.32 -7.46
CA PHE A 129 2.36 15.53 -7.01
C PHE A 129 1.50 16.75 -7.32
N ASN A 130 1.00 17.40 -6.26
CA ASN A 130 0.29 18.66 -6.37
C ASN A 130 1.28 19.82 -6.33
N ASP A 131 1.66 20.29 -7.52
CA ASP A 131 2.43 21.53 -7.69
C ASP A 131 1.52 22.74 -7.45
N LEU A 132 1.30 23.09 -6.19
CA LEU A 132 0.52 24.29 -5.85
C LEU A 132 1.31 25.60 -6.07
N THR A 133 2.48 25.57 -6.71
CA THR A 133 3.33 26.78 -6.89
C THR A 133 3.08 27.57 -8.19
N PHE A 134 2.08 27.20 -9.02
CA PHE A 134 1.69 27.99 -10.20
C PHE A 134 0.17 28.19 -10.38
N ALA A 135 -0.61 28.15 -9.28
CA ALA A 135 -2.06 28.34 -9.35
C ALA A 135 -2.53 29.81 -9.30
N ASP A 136 -1.64 30.77 -9.04
CA ASP A 136 -1.89 32.20 -9.21
C ASP A 136 -1.25 32.67 -10.51
N GLY A 137 -2.04 32.58 -11.59
CA GLY A 137 -1.71 33.19 -12.87
C GLY A 137 -1.31 34.65 -12.69
N PHE A 138 -0.09 34.97 -13.12
CA PHE A 138 0.28 36.35 -13.42
C PHE A 138 -0.40 36.72 -14.75
N ASP A 139 -1.54 37.39 -14.65
CA ASP A 139 -2.04 38.34 -15.67
C ASP A 139 -1.99 39.76 -15.08
#